data_AF-A0A966QFA7-F1
#
_entry.id   AF-A0A966QFA7-F1
#
_cell.length_a   1.000
_cell.length_b   1.000
_cell.length_c   1.000
_cell.angle_alpha   90.00
_cell.angle_beta   90.00
_cell.angle_gamma   90.00
#
_symmetry.space_group_name_H-M   'P 1'
#
loop_
_entity.id
_entity.type
_entity.pdbx_description
1 polymer ?
#
loop_
_entity_poly.entity_id
_entity_poly.type
_entity_poly.pdbx_seq_one_letter_code
_entity_poly.pdbx_strand_id
1 'polypeptide(L)'
;MKIKYETNIATLVQFITLSLLNIATGLNSIITTCIHSSNDCVTNTMLSVIFFIIVAIFFAGVWVLGYTVQDRRSTRLAQLLILVEIAIFLFALLNAKNHTDLLSLFTSITDMLLAIWVIASCLVLIKNGGKRAPARRPVKRRRRK
;
A
#
# COMPACT_ATOMS: atom_id res chain seq x y z
N MET A 1 26.93 1.53 -2.06
CA MET A 1 25.71 2.37 -2.14
C MET A 1 24.89 2.19 -0.86
N LYS A 2 24.54 3.30 -0.19
CA LYS A 2 23.63 3.29 0.97
C LYS A 2 22.21 3.12 0.40
N ILE A 3 21.69 1.89 0.41
CA ILE A 3 20.27 1.67 0.10
C ILE A 3 19.49 2.30 1.25
N LYS A 4 19.04 3.54 1.06
CA LYS A 4 18.08 4.19 1.96
C LYS A 4 16.81 3.34 1.90
N TYR A 5 16.23 3.07 3.06
CA TYR A 5 14.98 2.32 3.16
C TYR A 5 13.89 3.12 2.48
N GLU A 6 13.30 2.59 1.41
CA GLU A 6 12.26 3.27 0.61
C GLU A 6 10.87 2.66 0.83
N THR A 7 10.65 2.00 1.97
CA THR A 7 9.33 1.43 2.36
C THR A 7 8.23 2.50 2.41
N ASN A 8 8.54 3.70 2.89
CA ASN A 8 7.62 4.83 2.94
C ASN A 8 7.32 5.39 1.53
N ILE A 9 8.32 5.39 0.65
CA ILE A 9 8.12 5.82 -0.74
C ILE A 9 7.26 4.79 -1.48
N ALA A 10 7.54 3.50 -1.30
CA ALA A 10 6.74 2.42 -1.87
C ALA A 10 5.28 2.47 -1.42
N THR A 11 5.02 2.62 -0.12
CA THR A 11 3.66 2.72 0.42
C THR A 11 2.96 4.02 0.01
N LEU A 12 3.69 5.12 -0.16
CA LEU A 12 3.15 6.37 -0.70
C LEU A 12 2.77 6.24 -2.18
N VAL A 13 3.63 5.63 -3.00
CA VAL A 13 3.32 5.35 -4.42
C VAL A 13 2.12 4.41 -4.52
N GLN A 14 2.06 3.38 -3.68
CA GLN A 14 0.90 2.49 -3.60
C GLN A 14 -0.36 3.26 -3.21
N PHE A 15 -0.31 4.11 -2.18
CA PHE A 15 -1.43 4.95 -1.78
C PHE A 15 -1.95 5.83 -2.94
N ILE A 16 -1.06 6.56 -3.62
CA ILE A 16 -1.44 7.45 -4.72
C ILE A 16 -2.06 6.66 -5.88
N THR A 17 -1.40 5.56 -6.28
CA THR A 17 -1.81 4.76 -7.44
C THR A 17 -3.16 4.10 -7.18
N LEU A 18 -3.34 3.48 -6.00
CA LEU A 18 -4.58 2.82 -5.62
C LEU A 18 -5.72 3.81 -5.37
N SER A 19 -5.43 5.00 -4.84
CA SER A 19 -6.46 6.04 -4.69
C SER A 19 -6.99 6.49 -6.05
N LEU A 20 -6.10 6.74 -7.02
CA LEU A 20 -6.50 7.13 -8.38
C LEU A 20 -7.27 6.03 -9.10
N LEU A 21 -6.81 4.77 -9.00
CA LEU A 21 -7.49 3.62 -9.59
C LEU A 21 -8.87 3.40 -8.99
N ASN A 22 -9.02 3.50 -7.67
CA ASN A 22 -10.32 3.36 -6.99
C ASN A 22 -11.30 4.50 -7.35
N ILE A 23 -10.81 5.72 -7.59
CA ILE A 23 -11.65 6.81 -8.12
C ILE A 23 -12.15 6.44 -9.52
N ALA A 24 -11.24 5.98 -10.40
CA ALA A 24 -11.58 5.64 -11.78
C ALA A 24 -12.58 4.48 -11.87
N THR A 25 -12.39 3.42 -11.09
CA THR A 25 -13.32 2.28 -11.04
C THR A 25 -14.65 2.65 -10.40
N GLY A 26 -14.65 3.45 -9.34
CA GLY A 26 -15.87 3.97 -8.70
C GLY A 26 -16.69 4.84 -9.65
N LEU A 27 -16.06 5.77 -10.37
CA LEU A 27 -16.72 6.58 -11.38
C LEU A 27 -17.28 5.73 -12.52
N ASN A 28 -16.53 4.74 -13.01
CA ASN A 28 -17.01 3.84 -14.05
C ASN A 28 -18.25 3.05 -13.60
N SER A 29 -18.25 2.56 -12.35
CA SER A 29 -19.38 1.83 -11.77
C SER A 29 -20.64 2.70 -11.59
N ILE A 30 -20.47 3.96 -11.17
CA ILE A 30 -21.57 4.92 -11.07
C ILE A 30 -22.15 5.21 -12.46
N ILE A 31 -21.29 5.50 -13.44
CA ILE A 31 -21.71 5.81 -14.82
C ILE A 31 -22.47 4.62 -15.43
N THR A 32 -21.94 3.40 -15.33
CA THR A 32 -22.60 2.22 -15.91
C THR A 32 -23.94 1.91 -15.24
N THR A 33 -24.03 2.06 -13.91
CA THR A 33 -25.30 1.85 -13.19
C THR A 33 -26.34 2.89 -13.57
N CYS A 34 -25.96 4.16 -13.64
CA CYS A 34 -26.89 5.27 -13.89
C CYS A 34 -27.41 5.29 -15.35
N ILE A 35 -26.65 4.73 -16.30
CA ILE A 35 -27.09 4.57 -17.69
C ILE A 35 -28.17 3.47 -17.82
N HIS A 36 -28.19 2.47 -16.93
CA HIS A 36 -29.10 1.31 -17.05
C HIS A 36 -30.32 1.33 -16.10
N SER A 37 -30.28 2.02 -14.96
CA SER A 37 -31.46 2.14 -14.06
C SER A 37 -31.48 3.50 -13.34
N SER A 38 -32.53 4.29 -13.53
CA SER A 38 -32.64 5.68 -13.03
C SER A 38 -33.05 5.80 -11.56
N ASN A 39 -33.88 4.89 -11.04
CA ASN A 39 -34.33 4.93 -9.64
C ASN A 39 -33.33 4.29 -8.65
N ASP A 40 -32.53 3.33 -9.10
CA ASP A 40 -31.49 2.70 -8.26
C ASP A 40 -30.17 3.47 -8.26
N CYS A 41 -30.02 4.46 -9.16
CA CYS A 41 -28.77 5.19 -9.33
C CYS A 41 -28.36 5.97 -8.07
N VAL A 42 -29.29 6.64 -7.38
CA VAL A 42 -28.95 7.45 -6.20
C VAL A 42 -28.47 6.58 -5.03
N THR A 43 -29.16 5.47 -4.78
CA THR A 43 -28.81 4.54 -3.71
C THR A 43 -27.49 3.83 -3.99
N ASN A 44 -27.27 3.39 -5.23
CA ASN A 44 -26.02 2.74 -5.62
C ASN A 44 -24.84 3.72 -5.62
N THR A 45 -25.06 4.97 -6.04
CA THR A 45 -24.04 6.03 -5.98
C THR A 45 -23.63 6.33 -4.54
N MET A 46 -24.58 6.43 -3.61
CA MET A 46 -24.28 6.63 -2.19
C MET A 46 -23.46 5.46 -1.62
N LEU A 47 -23.81 4.22 -1.95
CA LEU A 47 -23.04 3.04 -1.55
C LEU A 47 -21.61 3.05 -2.13
N SER A 48 -21.44 3.39 -3.41
CA SER A 48 -20.12 3.52 -4.04
C SER A 48 -19.26 4.61 -3.40
N VAL A 49 -19.86 5.75 -3.02
CA VAL A 49 -19.14 6.84 -2.34
C VAL A 49 -18.72 6.44 -0.93
N ILE A 50 -19.58 5.78 -0.17
CA ILE A 50 -19.25 5.25 1.16
C ILE A 50 -18.11 4.24 1.05
N PHE A 51 -18.19 3.31 0.10
CA PHE A 51 -17.14 2.33 -0.16
C PHE A 51 -15.82 3.04 -0.51
N PHE A 52 -15.86 4.06 -1.36
CA PHE A 52 -14.68 4.84 -1.72
C PHE A 52 -14.02 5.52 -0.50
N ILE A 53 -14.82 6.14 0.38
CA ILE A 53 -14.30 6.77 1.61
C ILE A 53 -13.64 5.73 2.52
N ILE A 54 -14.27 4.57 2.71
CA ILE A 54 -13.73 3.48 3.53
C ILE A 54 -12.39 3.00 2.97
N VAL A 55 -12.34 2.76 1.65
CA VAL A 55 -11.12 2.33 0.95
C VAL A 55 -10.01 3.38 1.06
N ALA A 56 -10.33 4.66 0.89
CA ALA A 56 -9.38 5.75 1.03
C ALA A 56 -8.82 5.85 2.45
N ILE A 57 -9.67 5.74 3.47
CA ILE A 57 -9.25 5.72 4.89
C ILE A 57 -8.37 4.50 5.17
N PHE A 58 -8.74 3.33 4.64
CA PHE A 58 -7.97 2.11 4.81
C PHE A 58 -6.57 2.25 4.22
N PHE A 59 -6.44 2.69 2.97
CA PHE A 59 -5.14 2.91 2.34
C PHE A 59 -4.33 4.03 2.99
N ALA A 60 -4.97 5.09 3.49
CA ALA A 60 -4.30 6.10 4.30
C ALA A 60 -3.73 5.49 5.60
N GLY A 61 -4.48 4.58 6.24
CA GLY A 61 -4.01 3.80 7.38
C GLY A 61 -2.80 2.93 7.06
N VAL A 62 -2.81 2.22 5.92
CA VAL A 62 -1.66 1.44 5.43
C VAL A 62 -0.45 2.33 5.17
N TRP A 63 -0.65 3.52 4.61
CA TRP A 63 0.44 4.48 4.39
C TRP A 63 1.05 4.98 5.71
N VAL A 64 0.22 5.35 6.69
CA VAL A 64 0.69 5.72 8.04
C VAL A 64 1.41 4.55 8.71
N LEU A 65 0.91 3.32 8.53
CA LEU A 65 1.60 2.12 9.03
C LEU A 65 2.97 1.96 8.35
N GLY A 66 3.06 2.12 7.03
CA GLY A 66 4.32 2.12 6.29
C GLY A 66 5.32 3.17 6.77
N TYR A 67 4.85 4.39 7.04
CA TYR A 67 5.64 5.46 7.62
C TYR A 67 6.18 5.08 9.00
N THR A 68 5.31 4.60 9.89
CA THR A 68 5.71 4.22 11.27
C THR A 68 6.64 3.00 11.30
N VAL A 69 6.48 2.05 10.38
CA VAL A 69 7.40 0.92 10.19
C VAL A 69 8.80 1.41 9.86
N GLN A 70 8.91 2.41 8.98
CA GLN A 70 10.18 2.99 8.58
C GLN A 70 10.82 3.82 9.70
N ASP A 71 10.06 4.70 10.34
CA ASP A 71 10.54 5.60 11.39
C ASP A 71 11.03 4.81 12.63
N ARG A 72 10.19 3.88 13.12
CA ARG A 72 10.56 3.06 14.28
C ARG A 72 11.45 1.87 13.94
N ARG A 73 11.63 1.56 12.66
CA ARG A 73 12.42 0.42 12.14
C ARG A 73 12.08 -0.89 12.84
N SER A 74 10.80 -1.08 13.19
CA SER A 74 10.32 -2.17 14.02
C SER A 74 9.98 -3.38 13.16
N THR A 75 10.56 -4.54 13.49
CA THR A 75 10.28 -5.81 12.80
C THR A 75 8.86 -6.29 13.01
N ARG A 76 8.26 -6.03 14.19
CA ARG A 76 6.87 -6.41 14.49
C ARG A 76 5.87 -5.63 13.65
N LEU A 77 6.10 -4.32 13.48
CA LEU A 77 5.25 -3.51 12.60
C LEU A 77 5.43 -3.90 11.13
N ALA A 78 6.66 -4.23 10.71
CA ALA A 78 6.92 -4.70 9.35
C ALA A 78 6.19 -6.02 9.06
N GLN A 79 6.10 -6.94 10.03
CA GLN A 79 5.32 -8.18 9.90
C GLN A 79 3.82 -7.90 9.76
N LEU A 80 3.27 -6.96 10.54
CA LEU A 80 1.88 -6.54 10.39
C LEU A 80 1.63 -5.95 9.00
N LEU A 81 2.53 -5.10 8.50
CA LEU A 81 2.40 -4.53 7.15
C LEU A 81 2.44 -5.63 6.08
N ILE A 82 3.37 -6.59 6.18
CA ILE A 82 3.42 -7.75 5.26
C ILE A 82 2.10 -8.52 5.30
N LEU A 83 1.54 -8.77 6.49
CA LEU A 83 0.28 -9.50 6.63
C LEU A 83 -0.87 -8.77 5.94
N VAL A 84 -0.97 -7.45 6.14
CA VAL A 84 -1.96 -6.60 5.48
C VAL A 84 -1.79 -6.63 3.95
N GLU A 85 -0.56 -6.51 3.44
CA GLU A 85 -0.29 -6.57 1.99
C GLU A 85 -0.59 -7.95 1.40
N ILE A 86 -0.34 -9.04 2.13
CA ILE A 86 -0.74 -10.40 1.69
C ILE A 86 -2.27 -10.49 1.58
N ALA A 87 -3.02 -9.91 2.52
CA ALA A 87 -4.47 -9.89 2.45
C ALA A 87 -4.97 -9.10 1.23
N ILE A 88 -4.37 -7.93 0.95
CA ILE A 88 -4.67 -7.12 -0.24
C ILE A 88 -4.35 -7.91 -1.52
N PHE A 89 -3.20 -8.57 -1.57
CA PHE A 89 -2.79 -9.40 -2.70
C PHE A 89 -3.78 -10.54 -2.97
N LEU A 90 -4.23 -11.25 -1.92
CA LEU A 90 -5.23 -12.31 -2.05
C LEU A 90 -6.58 -11.75 -2.53
N PHE A 91 -6.99 -10.60 -2.00
CA PHE A 91 -8.23 -9.95 -2.42
C PHE A 91 -8.19 -9.55 -3.90
N ALA A 92 -7.08 -8.97 -4.35
CA ALA A 92 -6.84 -8.68 -5.76
C ALA A 92 -6.91 -9.96 -6.61
N LEU A 93 -6.26 -11.05 -6.19
CA LEU A 93 -6.30 -12.34 -6.88
C LEU A 93 -7.73 -12.88 -7.06
N LEU A 94 -8.56 -12.78 -6.04
CA LEU A 94 -9.97 -13.17 -6.11
C LEU A 94 -10.74 -12.26 -7.07
N ASN A 95 -10.45 -10.96 -7.06
CA ASN A 95 -11.11 -9.98 -7.92
C ASN A 95 -10.74 -10.19 -9.40
N ALA A 96 -9.46 -10.45 -9.71
CA ALA A 96 -9.01 -10.82 -11.05
C ALA A 96 -9.67 -12.08 -11.60
N LYS A 97 -10.04 -13.02 -10.72
CA LYS A 97 -10.69 -14.28 -11.12
C LYS A 97 -12.18 -14.12 -11.42
N ASN A 98 -12.86 -13.18 -10.76
CA ASN A 98 -14.32 -13.06 -10.80
C ASN A 98 -14.86 -11.93 -11.69
N HIS A 99 -14.03 -10.99 -12.17
CA HIS A 99 -14.49 -9.85 -12.99
C HIS A 99 -13.81 -9.80 -14.37
N THR A 100 -14.64 -9.71 -15.42
CA THR A 100 -14.24 -9.67 -16.84
C THR A 100 -14.01 -8.25 -17.38
N ASP A 101 -14.15 -7.22 -16.56
CA ASP A 101 -13.91 -5.84 -16.99
C ASP A 101 -12.42 -5.52 -17.04
N LEU A 102 -11.95 -5.06 -18.20
CA LEU A 102 -10.56 -4.67 -18.46
C LEU A 102 -10.00 -3.71 -17.40
N LEU A 103 -10.82 -2.77 -16.92
CA LEU A 103 -10.41 -1.80 -15.91
C LEU A 103 -10.20 -2.46 -14.53
N SER A 104 -11.10 -3.37 -14.14
CA SER A 104 -10.97 -4.13 -12.88
C SER A 104 -9.75 -5.05 -12.92
N LEU A 105 -9.51 -5.68 -14.06
CA LEU A 105 -8.36 -6.56 -14.27
C LEU A 105 -7.03 -5.78 -14.20
N PHE A 106 -6.96 -4.61 -14.84
CA PHE A 106 -5.77 -3.75 -14.77
C PHE A 106 -5.51 -3.24 -13.35
N THR A 107 -6.58 -2.86 -12.64
CA THR A 107 -6.50 -2.44 -11.23
C THR A 107 -5.96 -3.58 -10.39
N SER A 108 -6.53 -4.77 -10.51
CA SER A 108 -6.10 -5.95 -9.76
C SER A 108 -4.63 -6.34 -10.02
N ILE A 109 -4.15 -6.27 -11.27
CA ILE A 109 -2.74 -6.55 -11.57
C ILE A 109 -1.84 -5.51 -10.90
N THR A 110 -2.25 -4.24 -10.95
CA THR A 110 -1.51 -3.14 -10.33
C THR A 110 -1.43 -3.31 -8.82
N ASP A 111 -2.54 -3.68 -8.17
CA ASP A 111 -2.59 -4.00 -6.74
C ASP A 111 -1.62 -5.12 -6.38
N MET A 112 -1.59 -6.20 -7.17
CA MET A 112 -0.68 -7.32 -6.94
C MET A 112 0.79 -6.92 -7.05
N LEU A 113 1.15 -6.13 -8.06
CA LEU A 113 2.53 -5.64 -8.25
C LEU A 113 2.96 -4.70 -7.11
N LEU A 114 2.08 -3.80 -6.69
CA LEU A 114 2.35 -2.88 -5.58
C LEU A 114 2.51 -3.61 -4.25
N ALA A 115 1.63 -4.58 -3.97
CA ALA A 115 1.73 -5.40 -2.76
C ALA A 115 3.05 -6.20 -2.73
N ILE A 116 3.45 -6.82 -3.85
CA ILE A 116 4.75 -7.51 -3.96
C ILE A 116 5.91 -6.54 -3.69
N TRP A 117 5.85 -5.32 -4.25
CA TRP A 117 6.87 -4.31 -4.04
C TRP A 117 7.00 -3.91 -2.56
N VAL A 118 5.88 -3.67 -1.87
CA VAL A 118 5.89 -3.31 -0.45
C VAL A 118 6.37 -4.48 0.41
N ILE A 119 5.94 -5.72 0.13
CA ILE A 119 6.45 -6.92 0.81
C ILE A 119 7.96 -7.04 0.64
N ALA A 120 8.49 -6.90 -0.58
CA ALA A 120 9.92 -6.94 -0.84
C ALA A 120 10.68 -5.86 -0.06
N SER A 121 10.14 -4.64 -0.02
CA SER A 121 10.72 -3.52 0.73
C SER A 121 10.75 -3.80 2.24
N CYS A 122 9.68 -4.38 2.80
CA CYS A 122 9.63 -4.81 4.19
C CYS A 122 10.62 -5.94 4.51
N LEU A 123 10.78 -6.92 3.63
CA LEU A 123 11.76 -7.99 3.79
C LEU A 123 13.19 -7.45 3.83
N VAL A 124 13.51 -6.48 2.96
CA VAL A 124 14.80 -5.77 2.98
C VAL A 124 14.98 -4.99 4.29
N LEU A 125 13.93 -4.36 4.80
CA LEU A 125 13.96 -3.63 6.07
C LEU A 125 14.21 -4.58 7.25
N ILE A 126 13.55 -5.73 7.31
CA ILE A 126 13.76 -6.74 8.35
C ILE A 126 15.19 -7.29 8.29
N LYS A 127 15.66 -7.67 7.09
CA LYS A 127 17.01 -8.23 6.87
C LYS A 127 18.13 -7.28 7.29
N ASN A 128 17.94 -5.97 7.08
CA ASN A 128 18.97 -4.97 7.38
C ASN A 128 18.71 -4.17 8.68
N GLY A 129 17.51 -4.24 9.26
CA GLY A 129 17.11 -3.59 10.51
C GLY A 129 17.75 -4.20 11.76
N GLY A 130 18.18 -5.46 11.70
CA GLY A 130 18.94 -6.11 12.77
C GLY A 130 20.37 -5.59 12.95
N LYS A 131 20.93 -4.91 11.94
CA LYS A 131 22.26 -4.29 12.04
C LYS A 131 22.07 -2.85 12.48
N ARG A 132 22.05 -2.62 13.81
CA ARG A 132 22.39 -1.30 14.36
C ARG A 132 23.71 -0.91 13.71
N ALA A 133 23.75 0.20 12.97
CA ALA A 133 25.02 0.74 12.50
C ALA A 133 25.92 0.81 13.75
N PRO A 134 27.10 0.18 13.76
CA PRO A 134 27.95 0.24 14.92
C PRO A 134 28.14 1.71 15.23
N ALA A 135 27.72 2.12 16.43
CA ALA A 135 27.96 3.47 16.92
C ALA A 135 29.40 3.78 16.57
N ARG A 136 29.63 4.81 15.73
CA ARG A 136 30.97 5.26 15.36
C ARG A 136 31.74 5.36 16.66
N ARG A 137 32.61 4.38 16.95
CA ARG A 137 33.43 4.42 18.16
C ARG A 137 34.17 5.75 18.06
N PRO A 138 34.04 6.65 19.05
CA PRO A 138 34.82 7.88 19.03
C PRO A 138 36.27 7.45 18.91
N VAL A 139 36.91 7.85 17.82
CA VAL A 139 38.33 7.61 17.58
C VAL A 139 39.02 8.27 18.76
N LYS A 140 39.47 7.46 19.72
CA LYS A 140 40.21 7.90 20.89
C LYS A 140 41.52 8.44 20.34
N ARG A 141 41.55 9.75 20.02
CA ARG A 141 42.77 10.48 19.70
C ARG A 141 43.67 10.33 20.92
N ARG A 142 44.56 9.34 20.88
CA ARG A 142 45.76 9.30 21.73
C ARG A 142 46.54 10.58 21.39
N ARG A 143 46.31 11.63 22.18
CA ARG A 143 47.26 12.74 22.27
C ARG A 143 48.52 12.14 22.90
N ARG A 144 49.50 11.83 22.07
CA ARG A 144 50.90 11.75 22.46
C ARG A 144 51.47 13.16 22.37
N LYS A 145 51.80 13.73 23.53
CA LYS A 145 52.99 14.52 23.87
C LYS A 145 52.65 15.35 25.10
#